data_AF-A0A934VJ21-F1
#
_entry.id   AF-A0A934VJ21-F1
#
_cell.length_a   1.000
_cell.length_b   1.000
_cell.length_c   1.000
_cell.angle_alpha   90.00
_cell.angle_beta   90.00
_cell.angle_gamma   90.00
#
_symmetry.space_group_name_H-M   'P 1'
#
loop_
_entity.id
_entity.type
_entity.pdbx_description
1 polymer ?
#
loop_
_entity_poly.entity_id
_entity_poly.type
_entity_poly.pdbx_seq_one_letter_code
_entity_poly.pdbx_strand_id
1 'polypeptide(L)'
;MKITSVLSVLCAFLVEEAYPEETERLLPSGISSLEYQSDYGSVVVRAGTLPEAAMWKEGAALPLSVTKALSLARSKLPKLEGNDGEKWSLSRICLTNFGEDSGYDEWFYLVSFYYTTISTKSELLYTTKRRYQLVVHLDGSTQLPTIERDSE
;
A
#
# COMPACT_ATOMS: atom_id res chain seq x y z
N MET A 1 39.44 -3.93 -24.80
CA MET A 1 39.13 -3.27 -23.52
C MET A 1 37.62 -3.34 -23.31
N LYS A 2 37.16 -4.09 -22.29
CA LYS A 2 35.74 -4.28 -21.96
C LYS A 2 35.27 -3.13 -21.06
N ILE A 3 34.65 -2.12 -21.63
CA ILE A 3 33.96 -1.03 -20.91
C ILE A 3 32.46 -1.34 -20.98
N THR A 4 32.00 -2.37 -20.30
CA THR A 4 30.58 -2.74 -20.28
C THR A 4 30.02 -3.06 -18.90
N SER A 5 30.87 -3.13 -17.86
CA SER A 5 30.43 -3.57 -16.53
C SER A 5 30.16 -2.44 -15.53
N VAL A 6 30.41 -1.17 -15.87
CA VAL A 6 30.24 -0.05 -14.92
C VAL A 6 28.86 0.61 -15.05
N LEU A 7 28.23 0.56 -16.23
CA LEU A 7 26.94 1.22 -16.46
C LEU A 7 25.75 0.51 -15.79
N SER A 8 25.82 -0.83 -15.67
CA SER A 8 24.79 -1.65 -15.01
C SER A 8 24.71 -1.39 -13.51
N VAL A 9 25.81 -0.98 -12.88
CA VAL A 9 25.87 -0.68 -11.44
C VAL A 9 25.31 0.71 -11.16
N LEU A 10 25.44 1.67 -12.09
CA LEU A 10 24.97 3.04 -11.87
C LEU A 10 23.44 3.20 -11.95
N CYS A 11 22.74 2.38 -12.74
CA CYS A 11 21.28 2.47 -12.88
C CYS A 11 20.51 1.82 -11.70
N ALA A 12 21.17 0.99 -10.90
CA ALA A 12 20.57 0.38 -9.70
C ALA A 12 20.45 1.36 -8.52
N PHE A 13 21.17 2.49 -8.56
CA PHE A 13 21.21 3.49 -7.48
C PHE A 13 20.15 4.61 -7.60
N LEU A 14 19.23 4.54 -8.57
CA LEU A 14 18.33 5.66 -8.88
C LEU A 14 16.88 5.53 -8.36
N VAL A 15 16.54 4.54 -7.54
CA VAL A 15 15.20 4.50 -6.90
C VAL A 15 15.30 3.96 -5.48
N GLU A 16 16.11 4.60 -4.65
CA GLU A 16 15.86 4.57 -3.21
C GLU A 16 15.14 5.87 -2.84
N GLU A 17 13.86 5.93 -3.19
CA GLU A 17 12.94 6.86 -2.55
C GLU A 17 12.74 6.37 -1.12
N ALA A 18 13.66 6.78 -0.24
CA ALA A 18 13.43 6.77 1.19
C ALA A 18 12.28 7.74 1.48
N TYR A 19 11.06 7.22 1.66
CA TYR A 19 9.96 7.97 2.23
C TYR A 19 9.84 7.61 3.71
N PRO A 20 10.23 8.50 4.64
CA PRO A 20 9.88 8.33 6.03
C PRO A 20 8.45 8.84 6.29
N GLU A 21 7.99 8.51 7.49
CA GLU A 21 6.82 9.03 8.22
C GLU A 21 5.49 8.28 8.04
N GLU A 22 5.26 7.38 9.02
CA GLU A 22 3.95 7.18 9.62
C GLU A 22 3.24 8.54 9.72
N THR A 23 2.18 8.68 8.95
CA THR A 23 1.39 9.91 8.93
C THR A 23 -0.05 9.53 9.25
N GLU A 24 -0.54 10.06 10.35
CA GLU A 24 -1.96 10.14 10.64
C GLU A 24 -2.57 11.13 9.66
N ARG A 25 -3.49 10.67 8.80
CA ARG A 25 -4.23 11.57 7.93
C ARG A 25 -5.66 11.65 8.43
N LEU A 26 -5.97 12.77 9.07
CA LEU A 26 -7.34 13.17 9.37
C LEU A 26 -7.98 13.73 8.10
N LEU A 27 -9.14 13.20 7.76
CA LEU A 27 -9.93 13.69 6.63
C LEU A 27 -11.12 14.51 7.12
N PRO A 28 -11.49 15.59 6.40
CA PRO A 28 -12.59 16.46 6.81
C PRO A 28 -13.91 15.70 6.95
N SER A 29 -14.72 16.16 7.91
CA SER A 29 -16.06 15.65 8.16
C SER A 29 -16.94 15.78 6.91
N GLY A 30 -17.55 14.66 6.50
CA GLY A 30 -18.39 14.58 5.29
C GLY A 30 -17.90 13.57 4.24
N ILE A 31 -16.72 12.96 4.42
CA ILE A 31 -16.28 11.86 3.57
C ILE A 31 -16.93 10.56 4.07
N SER A 32 -17.84 9.99 3.28
CA SER A 32 -18.49 8.70 3.59
C SER A 32 -17.76 7.50 2.97
N SER A 33 -16.83 7.74 2.05
CA SER A 33 -16.05 6.68 1.39
C SER A 33 -14.72 7.19 0.85
N LEU A 34 -13.71 6.32 0.87
CA LEU A 34 -12.39 6.54 0.31
C LEU A 34 -12.04 5.43 -0.65
N GLU A 35 -11.58 5.81 -1.84
CA GLU A 35 -11.10 4.87 -2.84
C GLU A 35 -9.60 5.04 -3.05
N TYR A 36 -8.87 3.93 -3.05
CA TYR A 36 -7.44 3.89 -3.30
C TYR A 36 -7.14 3.01 -4.51
N GLN A 37 -6.47 3.59 -5.51
CA GLN A 37 -6.18 2.94 -6.79
C GLN A 37 -4.88 2.12 -6.73
N SER A 38 -4.96 0.84 -7.06
CA SER A 38 -3.85 -0.09 -7.16
C SER A 38 -3.76 -0.63 -8.60
N ASP A 39 -2.59 -1.10 -9.04
CA ASP A 39 -2.46 -1.78 -10.34
C ASP A 39 -3.20 -3.12 -10.39
N TYR A 40 -3.77 -3.54 -9.24
CA TYR A 40 -4.52 -4.77 -9.04
C TYR A 40 -6.02 -4.51 -8.76
N GLY A 41 -6.52 -3.31 -9.07
CA GLY A 41 -7.90 -2.88 -8.81
C GLY A 41 -7.98 -1.73 -7.80
N SER A 42 -9.17 -1.44 -7.28
CA SER A 42 -9.36 -0.40 -6.26
C SER A 42 -9.79 -1.00 -4.92
N VAL A 43 -9.37 -0.36 -3.83
CA VAL A 43 -9.87 -0.67 -2.48
C VAL A 43 -10.72 0.50 -2.02
N VAL A 44 -12.01 0.24 -1.78
CA VAL A 44 -13.00 1.25 -1.37
C VAL A 44 -13.39 1.01 0.08
N VAL A 45 -13.03 1.92 0.96
CA VAL A 45 -13.44 1.90 2.37
C VAL A 45 -14.66 2.81 2.53
N ARG A 46 -15.70 2.38 3.23
CA ARG A 46 -16.90 3.19 3.49
C ARG A 46 -17.14 3.32 4.98
N ALA A 47 -17.44 4.53 5.43
CA ALA A 47 -17.83 4.82 6.81
C ALA A 47 -19.05 3.97 7.21
N GLY A 48 -19.03 3.38 8.41
CA GLY A 48 -20.11 2.56 8.96
C GLY A 48 -20.22 1.14 8.36
N THR A 49 -19.39 0.78 7.38
CA THR A 49 -19.29 -0.61 6.88
C THR A 49 -18.08 -1.35 7.42
N LEU A 50 -17.22 -0.67 8.18
CA LEU A 50 -16.06 -1.23 8.83
C LEU A 50 -16.54 -2.05 10.04
N PRO A 51 -16.62 -3.39 9.93
CA PRO A 51 -17.03 -4.20 11.07
C PRO A 51 -15.90 -4.12 12.09
N GLU A 52 -16.21 -3.76 13.33
CA GLU A 52 -15.28 -3.89 14.47
C GLU A 52 -13.96 -3.09 14.36
N ALA A 53 -13.81 -2.17 13.41
CA ALA A 53 -12.68 -1.25 13.41
C ALA A 53 -12.74 -0.44 14.70
N ALA A 54 -11.72 -0.59 15.54
CA ALA A 54 -11.71 0.04 16.83
C ALA A 54 -11.79 1.56 16.69
N MET A 55 -12.75 2.15 17.39
CA MET A 55 -12.70 3.57 17.71
C MET A 55 -11.43 3.83 18.51
N TRP A 56 -10.45 4.48 17.88
CA TRP A 56 -9.17 4.77 18.51
C TRP A 56 -9.08 6.25 18.82
N LYS A 57 -8.84 6.56 20.09
CA LYS A 57 -8.63 7.93 20.54
C LYS A 57 -7.14 8.25 20.49
N GLU A 58 -6.81 9.42 19.96
CA GLU A 58 -5.44 9.93 19.91
C GLU A 58 -4.76 9.82 21.29
N GLY A 59 -3.56 9.24 21.32
CA GLY A 59 -2.79 8.99 22.54
C GLY A 59 -3.11 7.68 23.28
N ALA A 60 -4.16 6.94 22.90
CA ALA A 60 -4.36 5.58 23.37
C ALA A 60 -3.42 4.59 22.66
N ALA A 61 -3.16 3.43 23.25
CA ALA A 61 -2.45 2.37 22.54
C ALA A 61 -3.32 1.86 21.37
N LEU A 62 -2.73 1.76 20.17
CA LEU A 62 -3.39 1.19 19.01
C LEU A 62 -3.71 -0.30 19.26
N PRO A 63 -4.95 -0.76 19.04
CA PRO A 63 -5.33 -2.17 19.20
C PRO A 63 -4.53 -3.12 18.31
N LEU A 64 -4.10 -2.61 17.15
CA LEU A 64 -3.23 -3.30 16.22
C LEU A 64 -1.95 -2.49 16.00
N SER A 65 -0.80 -3.10 16.29
CA SER A 65 0.49 -2.46 16.04
C SER A 65 0.82 -2.39 14.54
N VAL A 66 1.60 -1.37 14.16
CA VAL A 66 2.11 -1.19 12.79
C VAL A 66 2.86 -2.43 12.29
N THR A 67 3.70 -3.03 13.13
CA THR A 67 4.42 -4.28 12.80
C THR A 67 3.47 -5.42 12.43
N LYS A 68 2.37 -5.58 13.18
CA LYS A 68 1.37 -6.62 12.90
C LYS A 68 0.60 -6.29 11.62
N ALA A 69 0.22 -5.03 11.42
CA ALA A 69 -0.43 -4.57 10.20
C ALA A 69 0.43 -4.84 8.95
N LEU A 70 1.73 -4.52 9.00
CA LEU A 70 2.68 -4.81 7.92
C LEU A 70 2.81 -6.32 7.65
N SER A 71 2.85 -7.15 8.69
CA SER A 71 2.92 -8.61 8.54
C SER A 71 1.68 -9.16 7.84
N LEU A 72 0.48 -8.71 8.25
CA LEU A 72 -0.79 -9.08 7.62
C LEU A 72 -0.83 -8.63 6.16
N ALA A 73 -0.46 -7.38 5.90
CA ALA A 73 -0.44 -6.80 4.56
C ALA A 73 0.51 -7.56 3.62
N ARG A 74 1.73 -7.89 4.07
CA ARG A 74 2.70 -8.68 3.29
C ARG A 74 2.19 -10.07 2.93
N SER A 75 1.42 -10.71 3.83
CA SER A 75 0.84 -12.03 3.57
C SER A 75 -0.19 -12.05 2.43
N LYS A 76 -0.67 -10.88 2.02
CA LYS A 76 -1.68 -10.70 0.97
C LYS A 76 -1.09 -10.18 -0.35
N LEU A 77 0.23 -10.04 -0.43
CA LEU A 77 0.88 -9.60 -1.66
C LEU A 77 0.67 -10.64 -2.77
N PRO A 78 0.38 -10.20 -4.01
CA PRO A 78 0.31 -11.11 -5.14
C PRO A 78 1.69 -11.73 -5.39
N LYS A 79 1.69 -13.01 -5.79
CA LYS A 79 2.91 -13.69 -6.22
C LYS A 79 3.39 -13.05 -7.52
N LEU A 80 4.65 -12.62 -7.53
CA LEU A 80 5.30 -12.17 -8.75
C LEU A 80 5.69 -13.43 -9.53
N GLU A 81 5.10 -13.60 -10.72
CA GLU A 81 5.45 -14.69 -11.62
C GLU A 81 6.67 -14.26 -12.45
N GLY A 82 7.83 -14.85 -12.17
CA GLY A 82 9.04 -14.65 -12.96
C GLY A 82 10.16 -13.99 -12.17
N ASN A 83 11.31 -14.66 -12.13
CA ASN A 83 12.60 -14.24 -11.61
C ASN A 83 12.79 -14.28 -10.08
N ASP A 84 13.65 -15.22 -9.66
CA ASP A 84 14.26 -15.26 -8.33
C ASP A 84 15.08 -13.98 -8.12
N GLY A 85 14.50 -12.97 -7.45
CA GLY A 85 15.15 -11.69 -7.20
C GLY A 85 14.19 -10.51 -7.08
N GLU A 86 12.98 -10.65 -7.61
CA GLU A 86 11.93 -9.65 -7.53
C GLU A 86 11.39 -9.54 -6.10
N LYS A 87 11.43 -8.33 -5.49
CA LYS A 87 10.95 -8.10 -4.12
C LYS A 87 10.05 -6.88 -4.04
N TRP A 88 8.95 -7.03 -3.31
CA TRP A 88 8.10 -5.92 -2.90
C TRP A 88 8.80 -5.02 -1.89
N SER A 89 8.76 -3.72 -2.12
CA SER A 89 9.18 -2.69 -1.18
C SER A 89 7.96 -1.98 -0.60
N LEU A 90 8.00 -1.64 0.69
CA LEU A 90 6.97 -0.80 1.31
C LEU A 90 7.11 0.62 0.75
N SER A 91 6.07 1.17 0.13
CA SER A 91 6.06 2.60 -0.29
C SER A 91 5.42 3.49 0.74
N ARG A 92 4.36 3.02 1.41
CA ARG A 92 3.61 3.83 2.37
C ARG A 92 2.87 2.96 3.37
N ILE A 93 2.82 3.41 4.62
CA ILE A 93 1.80 3.01 5.58
C ILE A 93 1.29 4.27 6.26
N CYS A 94 -0.04 4.44 6.32
CA CYS A 94 -0.65 5.57 7.01
C CYS A 94 -1.90 5.11 7.76
N LEU A 95 -2.06 5.66 8.95
CA LEU A 95 -3.25 5.50 9.76
C LEU A 95 -4.26 6.57 9.33
N THR A 96 -5.44 6.15 8.87
CA THR A 96 -6.48 7.04 8.32
C THR A 96 -7.77 6.85 9.10
N ASN A 97 -8.51 7.94 9.32
CA ASN A 97 -9.83 7.91 9.94
C ASN A 97 -10.93 8.52 9.06
N PHE A 98 -12.17 8.08 9.29
CA PHE A 98 -13.36 8.87 8.96
C PHE A 98 -13.68 9.74 10.19
N GLY A 99 -13.55 11.07 10.05
CA GLY A 99 -13.54 12.03 11.17
C GLY A 99 -14.71 11.94 12.17
N GLU A 100 -14.48 12.50 13.36
CA GLU A 100 -15.34 12.40 14.55
C GLU A 100 -16.73 13.04 14.39
N ASP A 101 -16.86 14.14 13.62
CA ASP A 101 -18.12 14.91 13.53
C ASP A 101 -19.31 14.13 12.95
N SER A 102 -19.06 13.01 12.26
CA SER A 102 -20.11 12.14 11.72
C SER A 102 -20.42 10.93 12.62
N GLY A 103 -19.76 10.82 13.78
CA GLY A 103 -19.99 9.78 14.76
C GLY A 103 -19.36 8.42 14.45
N TYR A 104 -18.46 8.36 13.44
CA TYR A 104 -17.89 7.10 12.99
C TYR A 104 -16.54 6.75 13.61
N ASP A 105 -15.67 7.71 13.99
CA ASP A 105 -14.36 7.49 14.66
C ASP A 105 -13.65 6.17 14.25
N GLU A 106 -13.69 5.86 12.95
CA GLU A 106 -13.34 4.54 12.43
C GLU A 106 -11.95 4.63 11.80
N TRP A 107 -11.01 3.85 12.32
CA TRP A 107 -9.60 3.91 11.94
C TRP A 107 -9.13 2.67 11.20
N PHE A 108 -8.22 2.87 10.24
CA PHE A 108 -7.59 1.79 9.49
C PHE A 108 -6.19 2.17 9.01
N TYR A 109 -5.35 1.17 8.75
CA TYR A 109 -4.10 1.34 8.03
C TYR A 109 -4.32 1.18 6.53
N LEU A 110 -3.96 2.20 5.75
CA LEU A 110 -3.71 2.02 4.33
C LEU A 110 -2.25 1.60 4.15
N VAL A 111 -2.02 0.42 3.59
CA VAL A 111 -0.70 -0.12 3.33
C VAL A 111 -0.47 -0.20 1.83
N SER A 112 0.62 0.41 1.37
CA SER A 112 1.00 0.46 -0.03
C SER A 112 2.37 -0.16 -0.21
N PHE A 113 2.45 -1.12 -1.13
CA PHE A 113 3.69 -1.70 -1.60
C PHE A 113 3.90 -1.30 -3.05
N TYR A 114 5.17 -1.17 -3.44
CA TYR A 114 5.55 -1.01 -4.82
C TYR A 114 6.57 -2.06 -5.20
N TYR A 115 6.54 -2.41 -6.47
CA TYR A 115 7.43 -3.34 -7.11
C TYR A 115 8.02 -2.65 -8.33
N THR A 116 9.33 -2.74 -8.51
CA THR A 116 10.02 -2.21 -9.70
C THR A 116 10.84 -3.33 -10.33
N THR A 117 10.61 -3.60 -11.61
CA THR A 117 11.44 -4.50 -12.42
C THR A 117 12.10 -3.73 -13.55
N ILE A 118 13.30 -4.17 -13.93
CA ILE A 118 14.04 -3.65 -15.07
C ILE A 118 14.20 -4.79 -16.08
N SER A 119 13.74 -4.56 -17.30
CA SER A 119 13.89 -5.50 -18.42
C SER A 119 14.69 -4.86 -19.55
N THR A 120 15.38 -5.69 -20.32
CA THR A 120 16.16 -5.25 -21.48
C THR A 120 15.54 -5.79 -22.77
N LYS A 121 15.35 -4.92 -23.77
CA LYS A 121 14.91 -5.33 -25.10
C LYS A 121 15.59 -4.46 -26.16
N SER A 122 16.32 -5.09 -27.08
CA SER A 122 17.02 -4.41 -28.18
C SER A 122 17.91 -3.25 -27.70
N GLU A 123 18.77 -3.52 -26.71
CA GLU A 123 19.69 -2.54 -26.09
C GLU A 123 19.03 -1.40 -25.30
N LEU A 124 17.70 -1.39 -25.20
CA LEU A 124 16.94 -0.45 -24.38
C LEU A 124 16.59 -1.06 -23.00
N LEU A 125 16.65 -0.23 -21.96
CA LEU A 125 16.22 -0.54 -20.60
C LEU A 125 14.78 -0.07 -20.40
N TYR A 126 13.92 -0.96 -19.91
CA TYR A 126 12.53 -0.68 -19.58
C TYR A 126 12.30 -0.91 -18.10
N THR A 127 11.86 0.13 -17.41
CA THR A 127 11.46 0.05 -16.01
C THR A 127 9.95 -0.12 -15.95
N THR A 128 9.49 -1.23 -15.37
CA THR A 128 8.08 -1.42 -15.05
C THR A 128 7.88 -1.25 -13.55
N LYS A 129 6.91 -0.43 -13.17
CA LYS A 129 6.51 -0.23 -11.77
C LYS A 129 5.11 -0.80 -11.59
N ARG A 130 4.89 -1.51 -10.48
CA ARG A 130 3.58 -1.96 -10.01
C ARG A 130 3.36 -1.49 -8.58
N ARG A 131 2.15 -1.07 -8.24
CA ARG A 131 1.70 -0.61 -6.94
C ARG A 131 0.57 -1.50 -6.48
N TYR A 132 0.70 -2.02 -5.26
CA TYR A 132 -0.34 -2.78 -4.59
C TYR A 132 -0.78 -2.04 -3.33
N GLN A 133 -2.06 -1.68 -3.25
CA GLN A 133 -2.65 -1.03 -2.07
C GLN A 133 -3.71 -1.92 -1.46
N LEU A 134 -3.71 -2.01 -0.13
CA LEU A 134 -4.70 -2.74 0.65
C LEU A 134 -4.95 -2.01 1.97
N VAL A 135 -6.07 -2.35 2.60
CA VAL A 135 -6.45 -1.79 3.89
C VAL A 135 -6.35 -2.87 4.96
N VAL A 136 -5.80 -2.51 6.12
CA VAL A 136 -5.77 -3.35 7.33
C VAL A 136 -6.54 -2.61 8.42
N HIS A 137 -7.67 -3.17 8.84
CA HIS A 137 -8.49 -2.61 9.90
C HIS A 137 -7.85 -2.88 11.27
N LEU A 138 -8.22 -2.09 12.29
CA LEU A 138 -7.64 -2.22 13.63
C LEU A 138 -8.03 -3.52 14.36
N ASP A 139 -9.02 -4.27 13.87
CA ASP A 139 -9.35 -5.63 14.34
C ASP A 139 -8.41 -6.71 13.73
N GLY A 140 -7.58 -6.34 12.76
CA GLY A 140 -6.67 -7.25 12.04
C GLY A 140 -7.27 -7.87 10.77
N SER A 141 -8.51 -7.54 10.41
CA SER A 141 -9.07 -7.90 9.10
C SER A 141 -8.42 -7.09 7.99
N THR A 142 -8.44 -7.64 6.77
CA THR A 142 -7.81 -7.02 5.59
C THR A 142 -8.80 -6.89 4.45
N GLN A 143 -8.84 -5.72 3.82
CA GLN A 143 -9.59 -5.48 2.60
C GLN A 143 -8.63 -5.36 1.41
N LEU A 144 -8.82 -6.23 0.42
CA LEU A 144 -7.97 -6.32 -0.77
C LEU A 144 -8.53 -5.43 -1.90
N PRO A 145 -7.68 -4.97 -2.82
CA PRO A 145 -8.17 -4.30 -4.01
C PRO A 145 -9.01 -5.28 -4.83
N THR A 146 -10.15 -4.80 -5.32
CA THR A 146 -11.04 -5.56 -6.19
C THR A 146 -10.90 -5.00 -7.60
N ILE A 147 -10.72 -5.87 -8.59
CA ILE A 147 -10.84 -5.47 -9.98
C ILE A 147 -12.34 -5.32 -10.22
N GLU A 148 -12.81 -4.10 -10.49
CA GLU A 148 -14.13 -3.91 -11.08
C GLU A 148 -14.13 -4.69 -12.39
N ARG A 149 -14.71 -5.90 -12.36
CA ARG A 149 -15.12 -6.54 -13.60
C ARG A 149 -16.33 -5.74 -14.01
N ASP A 150 -16.19 -4.94 -15.06
CA ASP A 150 -17.34 -4.42 -15.78
C ASP A 150 -18.32 -5.59 -15.94
N SER A 151 -19.47 -5.44 -15.31
CA SER A 151 -20.51 -6.45 -15.32
C SER A 151 -21.09 -6.45 -16.73
N GLU A 152 -20.58 -7.33 -17.59
CA GLU A 152 -21.20 -7.67 -18.88
C GLU A 152 -22.58 -8.31 -18.67
#